data_AF-A0A2S5RHE1-F1
#
_entry.id   AF-A0A2S5RHE1-F1
#
_cell.length_a   1.000
_cell.length_b   1.000
_cell.length_c   1.000
_cell.angle_alpha   90.00
_cell.angle_beta   90.00
_cell.angle_gamma   90.00
#
_symmetry.space_group_name_H-M   'P 1'
#
loop_
_entity.id
_entity.type
_entity.pdbx_description
1 polymer ?
#
loop_
_entity_poly.entity_id
_entity_poly.type
_entity_poly.pdbx_seq_one_letter_code
_entity_poly.pdbx_strand_id
1 'polypeptide(L)'
;MNINENNALNENKSIAIGLNAEDENTAKKIKFKIAKKLNYRNYLFIVFVVILWVAIAFIIDKIVTWNTDFSWEFTTTTGSFICFLIWIIIGFIRNRRTVRFYGDQRRRYDSTYTIEEAKNRKKARIIFLIGLILLIAGIIKLIITLTNQ
;
A
#
# COMPACT_ATOMS: atom_id res chain seq x y z
N MET A 1 -30.21 6.14 -52.65
CA MET A 1 -29.38 6.15 -51.43
C MET A 1 -28.75 4.77 -51.31
N ASN A 2 -27.43 4.67 -51.39
CA ASN A 2 -26.71 3.43 -51.66
C ASN A 2 -26.46 2.65 -50.35
N ILE A 3 -26.99 1.44 -50.22
CA ILE A 3 -26.89 0.61 -49.00
C ILE A 3 -25.42 0.38 -48.59
N ASN A 4 -24.51 0.38 -49.55
CA ASN A 4 -23.07 0.22 -49.31
C ASN A 4 -22.41 1.42 -48.60
N GLU A 5 -22.84 2.65 -48.86
CA GLU A 5 -22.27 3.83 -48.17
C GLU A 5 -22.66 3.89 -46.70
N ASN A 6 -23.91 3.51 -46.38
CA ASN A 6 -24.40 3.48 -45.00
C ASN A 6 -23.68 2.40 -44.16
N ASN A 7 -23.32 1.26 -44.76
CA ASN A 7 -22.59 0.20 -44.07
C ASN A 7 -21.14 0.61 -43.75
N ALA A 8 -20.44 1.21 -44.73
CA ALA A 8 -19.08 1.70 -44.54
C ALA A 8 -19.00 2.82 -43.47
N LEU A 9 -20.02 3.69 -43.40
CA LEU A 9 -20.09 4.75 -42.40
C LEU A 9 -20.30 4.21 -40.97
N ASN A 10 -21.11 3.16 -40.83
CA ASN A 10 -21.34 2.50 -39.54
C ASN A 10 -20.11 1.74 -39.03
N GLU A 11 -19.35 1.12 -39.93
CA GLU A 11 -18.09 0.43 -39.61
C GLU A 11 -16.99 1.41 -39.18
N ASN A 12 -16.81 2.52 -39.90
CA ASN A 12 -15.86 3.56 -39.48
C ASN A 12 -16.21 4.17 -38.12
N LYS A 13 -17.51 4.31 -37.82
CA LYS A 13 -17.97 4.81 -36.52
C LYS A 13 -17.69 3.82 -35.39
N SER A 14 -17.86 2.52 -35.60
CA SER A 14 -17.55 1.50 -34.59
C SER A 14 -16.04 1.38 -34.33
N ILE A 15 -15.22 1.48 -35.38
CA ILE A 15 -13.75 1.52 -35.27
C ILE A 15 -13.30 2.74 -34.46
N ALA A 16 -13.84 3.93 -34.76
CA ALA A 16 -13.51 5.15 -34.02
C ALA A 16 -13.92 5.06 -32.54
N ILE A 17 -15.06 4.44 -32.22
CA ILE A 17 -15.49 4.20 -30.84
C ILE A 17 -14.55 3.21 -30.13
N GLY A 18 -14.14 2.14 -30.82
CA GLY A 18 -13.19 1.17 -30.30
C GLY A 18 -11.83 1.79 -29.96
N LEU A 19 -11.30 2.62 -30.88
CA LEU A 19 -10.03 3.32 -30.70
C LEU A 19 -10.08 4.29 -29.50
N ASN A 20 -11.15 5.09 -29.41
CA ASN A 20 -11.35 6.01 -28.28
C ASN A 20 -11.48 5.27 -26.94
N ALA A 21 -12.14 4.10 -26.92
CA ALA A 21 -12.28 3.29 -25.71
C ALA A 21 -10.95 2.65 -25.28
N GLU A 22 -10.11 2.25 -26.24
CA GLU A 22 -8.77 1.73 -25.97
C GLU A 22 -7.85 2.81 -25.40
N ASP A 23 -7.89 4.01 -25.97
CA ASP A 23 -7.17 5.18 -25.47
C ASP A 23 -7.62 5.54 -24.04
N GLU A 24 -8.92 5.52 -23.76
CA GLU A 24 -9.45 5.80 -22.43
C GLU A 24 -8.99 4.76 -21.39
N ASN A 25 -9.04 3.47 -21.75
CA ASN A 25 -8.58 2.39 -20.88
C ASN A 25 -7.08 2.46 -20.62
N THR A 26 -6.30 2.81 -21.63
CA THR A 26 -4.85 3.02 -21.51
C THR A 26 -4.55 4.22 -20.62
N ALA A 27 -5.26 5.33 -20.79
CA ALA A 27 -5.16 6.51 -19.94
C ALA A 27 -5.50 6.20 -18.47
N LYS A 28 -6.54 5.41 -18.20
CA LYS A 28 -6.90 4.93 -16.85
C LYS A 28 -5.77 4.10 -16.22
N LYS A 29 -5.19 3.15 -16.97
CA LYS A 29 -4.05 2.33 -16.51
C LYS A 29 -2.83 3.19 -16.19
N ILE A 30 -2.53 4.19 -17.01
CA ILE A 30 -1.41 5.13 -16.78
C ILE A 30 -1.65 5.95 -15.51
N LYS A 31 -2.83 6.57 -15.37
CA LYS A 31 -3.20 7.34 -14.17
C LYS A 31 -3.12 6.48 -12.91
N PHE A 32 -3.59 5.24 -12.98
CA PHE A 32 -3.48 4.26 -11.89
C PHE A 32 -2.01 3.97 -11.53
N LYS A 33 -1.15 3.71 -12.52
CA LYS A 33 0.28 3.42 -12.31
C LYS A 33 0.99 4.61 -11.64
N ILE A 34 0.70 5.83 -12.08
CA ILE A 34 1.26 7.06 -11.49
C ILE A 34 0.79 7.23 -10.05
N ALA A 35 -0.52 7.13 -9.78
CA ALA A 35 -1.08 7.26 -8.43
C ALA A 35 -0.56 6.20 -7.45
N LYS A 36 -0.28 4.99 -7.97
CA LYS A 36 0.24 3.83 -7.22
C LYS A 36 1.73 3.97 -6.87
N LYS A 37 2.48 4.86 -7.53
CA LYS A 37 3.92 5.06 -7.31
C LYS A 37 4.19 5.76 -5.97
N LEU A 38 5.23 5.30 -5.25
CA LEU A 38 5.76 6.03 -4.11
C LEU A 38 6.65 7.16 -4.62
N ASN A 39 6.33 8.38 -4.20
CA ASN A 39 7.18 9.55 -4.44
C ASN A 39 8.19 9.68 -3.30
N TYR A 40 9.33 10.33 -3.56
CA TYR A 40 10.37 10.66 -2.57
C TYR A 40 9.79 11.21 -1.25
N ARG A 41 8.79 12.11 -1.32
CA ARG A 41 8.11 12.67 -0.14
C ARG A 41 7.52 11.60 0.80
N ASN A 42 7.07 10.46 0.27
CA ASN A 42 6.55 9.38 1.11
C ASN A 42 7.67 8.63 1.84
N TYR A 43 8.87 8.54 1.25
CA TYR A 43 10.03 7.95 1.92
C TYR A 43 10.50 8.83 3.07
N LEU A 44 10.55 10.16 2.87
CA LEU A 44 10.81 11.10 3.96
C LEU A 44 9.79 10.96 5.10
N PHE A 45 8.50 10.83 4.75
CA PHE A 45 7.45 10.59 5.74
C PHE A 45 7.66 9.27 6.52
N ILE A 46 8.03 8.18 5.84
CA ILE A 46 8.34 6.90 6.50
C ILE A 46 9.48 7.06 7.50
N VAL A 47 10.59 7.68 7.08
CA VAL A 47 11.75 7.90 7.95
C VAL A 47 11.37 8.77 9.15
N PHE A 48 10.61 9.84 8.92
CA PHE A 48 10.13 10.72 9.97
C PHE A 48 9.26 9.99 11.01
N VAL A 49 8.30 9.16 10.56
CA VAL A 49 7.44 8.37 11.45
C VAL A 49 8.27 7.36 12.26
N VAL A 50 9.24 6.70 11.64
CA VAL A 50 10.13 5.75 12.34
C VAL A 50 10.95 6.47 13.41
N ILE A 51 11.54 7.63 13.10
CA ILE A 51 12.31 8.42 14.07
C ILE A 51 11.43 8.85 15.24
N LEU A 52 10.21 9.33 14.97
CA LEU A 52 9.27 9.68 16.03
C LEU A 52 8.91 8.48 16.91
N TRP A 53 8.67 7.32 16.31
CA TRP A 53 8.37 6.10 17.06
C TRP A 53 9.55 5.68 17.96
N VAL A 54 10.76 5.72 17.42
CA VAL A 54 12.01 5.44 18.15
C VAL A 54 12.21 6.43 19.30
N ALA A 55 11.94 7.72 19.09
CA ALA A 55 12.01 8.73 20.15
C ALA A 55 10.99 8.46 21.27
N ILE A 56 9.74 8.10 20.91
CA ILE A 56 8.71 7.72 21.88
C ILE A 56 9.13 6.46 22.65
N ALA A 57 9.64 5.45 21.95
CA ALA A 57 10.14 4.23 22.56
C ALA A 57 11.28 4.53 23.55
N PHE A 58 12.11 5.54 23.28
CA PHE A 58 13.23 5.92 24.14
C PHE A 58 12.74 6.57 25.42
N ILE A 59 11.73 7.44 25.30
CA ILE A 59 11.10 8.09 26.45
C ILE A 59 10.39 7.04 27.33
N ILE A 60 9.64 6.12 26.72
CA ILE A 60 8.98 5.02 27.44
C ILE A 60 10.01 4.17 28.16
N ASP A 61 11.09 3.78 27.49
CA ASP A 61 12.18 3.03 28.08
C ASP A 61 12.77 3.79 29.28
N LYS A 62 13.14 5.06 29.13
CA LYS A 62 13.68 5.85 30.25
C LYS A 62 12.75 5.98 31.45
N ILE A 63 11.44 6.01 31.25
CA ILE A 63 10.44 6.12 32.32
C ILE A 63 10.17 4.76 32.98
N VAL A 64 10.06 3.68 32.19
CA VAL A 64 9.65 2.34 32.66
C VAL A 64 10.84 1.54 33.22
N THR A 65 12.06 1.76 32.72
CA THR A 65 13.28 1.03 33.09
C THR A 65 13.80 1.34 34.50
N TRP A 66 13.02 1.99 35.37
CA TRP A 66 13.30 1.98 36.81
C TRP A 66 13.18 0.58 37.45
N ASN A 67 12.53 -0.39 36.80
CA ASN A 67 12.38 -1.75 37.34
C ASN A 67 12.62 -2.93 36.37
N THR A 68 12.77 -2.72 35.04
CA THR A 68 12.96 -3.83 34.07
C THR A 68 13.79 -3.45 32.84
N ASP A 69 14.72 -4.31 32.43
CA ASP A 69 15.64 -4.11 31.27
C ASP A 69 15.00 -4.39 29.89
N PHE A 70 13.72 -4.75 29.82
CA PHE A 70 13.08 -5.29 28.61
C PHE A 70 12.20 -4.29 27.82
N SER A 71 12.16 -3.01 28.19
CA SER A 71 11.15 -2.06 27.73
C SER A 71 11.29 -1.66 26.25
N TRP A 72 12.52 -1.45 25.75
CA TRP A 72 12.78 -1.04 24.37
C TRP A 72 12.41 -2.09 23.30
N GLU A 73 12.86 -3.33 23.51
CA GLU A 73 12.62 -4.44 22.57
C GLU A 73 11.12 -4.70 22.42
N PHE A 74 10.41 -4.70 23.54
CA PHE A 74 8.97 -4.88 23.56
C PHE A 74 8.23 -3.76 22.80
N THR A 75 8.69 -2.52 22.95
CA THR A 75 8.04 -1.36 22.32
C THR A 75 8.23 -1.33 20.80
N THR A 76 9.44 -1.65 20.33
CA THR A 76 9.74 -1.72 18.88
C THR A 76 9.05 -2.91 18.22
N THR A 77 9.04 -4.07 18.87
CA THR A 77 8.36 -5.29 18.39
C THR A 77 6.86 -5.11 18.35
N THR A 78 6.26 -4.58 19.42
CA THR A 78 4.82 -4.26 19.46
C THR A 78 4.43 -3.25 18.37
N GLY A 79 5.25 -2.22 18.15
CA GLY A 79 5.03 -1.24 17.08
C GLY A 79 5.05 -1.86 15.68
N SER A 80 5.99 -2.77 15.42
CA SER A 80 6.05 -3.53 14.17
C SER A 80 4.81 -4.42 13.99
N PHE A 81 4.41 -5.13 15.03
CA PHE A 81 3.23 -5.99 15.03
C PHE A 81 1.95 -5.21 14.71
N ILE A 82 1.75 -4.05 15.35
CA ILE A 82 0.62 -3.15 15.06
C ILE A 82 0.62 -2.71 13.59
N CYS A 83 1.77 -2.34 13.04
CA CYS A 83 1.88 -1.96 11.63
C CYS A 83 1.45 -3.10 10.69
N PHE A 84 1.91 -4.34 10.95
CA PHE A 84 1.51 -5.49 10.14
C PHE A 84 0.03 -5.83 10.30
N LEU A 85 -0.53 -5.70 11.49
CA LEU A 85 -1.95 -5.90 11.73
C LEU A 85 -2.78 -4.88 10.93
N ILE A 86 -2.42 -3.60 10.96
CA ILE A 86 -3.07 -2.56 10.15
C ILE A 86 -2.91 -2.87 8.64
N TRP A 87 -1.73 -3.31 8.21
CA TRP A 87 -1.49 -3.68 6.82
C TRP A 87 -2.39 -4.83 6.35
N ILE A 88 -2.56 -5.87 7.17
CA ILE A 88 -3.46 -7.00 6.91
C ILE A 88 -4.91 -6.52 6.82
N ILE A 89 -5.36 -5.68 7.76
CA ILE A 89 -6.72 -5.11 7.74
C ILE A 89 -6.96 -4.32 6.45
N ILE A 90 -6.01 -3.49 6.01
CA ILE A 90 -6.13 -2.75 4.75
C ILE A 90 -6.20 -3.70 3.56
N GLY A 91 -5.40 -4.78 3.58
CA GLY A 91 -5.46 -5.86 2.60
C GLY A 91 -6.85 -6.49 2.52
N PHE A 92 -7.43 -6.82 3.66
CA PHE A 92 -8.76 -7.42 3.79
C PHE A 92 -9.88 -6.48 3.31
N ILE A 93 -9.82 -5.20 3.68
CA ILE A 93 -10.78 -4.19 3.23
C ILE A 93 -10.70 -4.03 1.70
N ARG A 94 -9.49 -3.95 1.13
CA ARG A 94 -9.29 -3.88 -0.33
C ARG A 94 -9.90 -5.08 -1.02
N ASN A 95 -9.63 -6.27 -0.50
CA ASN A 95 -10.13 -7.54 -1.01
C ASN A 95 -11.66 -7.56 -1.12
N ARG A 96 -12.35 -7.11 -0.05
CA ARG A 96 -13.83 -6.99 -0.06
C ARG A 96 -14.33 -5.96 -1.06
N ARG A 97 -13.63 -4.82 -1.23
CA ARG A 97 -13.99 -3.80 -2.22
C ARG A 97 -13.86 -4.31 -3.66
N THR A 98 -12.79 -5.04 -3.97
CA THR A 98 -12.59 -5.62 -5.31
C THR A 98 -13.70 -6.62 -5.67
N VAL A 99 -14.08 -7.50 -4.74
CA VAL A 99 -15.19 -8.44 -4.96
C VAL A 99 -16.50 -7.70 -5.23
N ARG A 100 -16.80 -6.65 -4.46
CA ARG A 100 -17.99 -5.81 -4.69
C ARG A 100 -17.95 -5.06 -6.02
N PHE A 101 -16.78 -4.64 -6.47
CA PHE A 101 -16.60 -3.93 -7.74
C PHE A 101 -16.88 -4.83 -8.95
N TYR A 102 -16.37 -6.06 -8.95
CA TYR A 102 -16.55 -7.00 -10.06
C TYR A 102 -17.81 -7.87 -9.96
N GLY A 103 -18.43 -7.96 -8.77
CA GLY A 103 -19.54 -8.89 -8.52
C GLY A 103 -19.13 -10.38 -8.52
N ASP A 104 -17.83 -10.67 -8.62
CA ASP A 104 -17.28 -12.03 -8.74
C ASP A 104 -16.18 -12.25 -7.70
N GLN A 105 -16.28 -13.37 -6.97
CA GLN A 105 -15.29 -13.77 -5.98
C GLN A 105 -13.97 -14.22 -6.59
N ARG A 106 -13.96 -14.70 -7.84
CA ARG A 106 -12.75 -15.17 -8.53
C ARG A 106 -11.80 -14.03 -8.88
N ARG A 107 -12.36 -12.84 -9.14
CA ARG A 107 -11.61 -11.60 -9.49
C ARG A 107 -11.13 -10.81 -8.28
N ARG A 108 -11.16 -11.43 -7.10
CA ARG A 108 -10.81 -10.82 -5.82
C ARG A 108 -9.39 -10.21 -5.80
N TYR A 109 -8.45 -10.78 -6.54
CA TYR A 109 -7.06 -10.32 -6.59
C TYR A 109 -6.76 -9.40 -7.78
N ASP A 110 -7.75 -9.18 -8.65
CA ASP A 110 -7.60 -8.33 -9.82
C ASP A 110 -7.59 -6.84 -9.44
N SER A 111 -6.97 -6.05 -10.30
CA SER A 111 -6.90 -4.59 -10.15
C SER A 111 -8.12 -3.94 -10.78
N THR A 112 -8.91 -3.22 -9.99
CA THR A 112 -10.04 -2.39 -10.46
C THR A 112 -9.58 -1.19 -11.29
N TYR A 113 -8.28 -0.88 -11.28
CA TYR A 113 -7.67 0.29 -11.94
C TYR A 113 -8.25 1.64 -11.49
N THR A 114 -8.93 1.66 -10.34
CA THR A 114 -9.46 2.89 -9.74
C THR A 114 -8.37 3.66 -9.00
N ILE A 115 -8.47 5.00 -9.01
CA ILE A 115 -7.52 5.88 -8.31
C ILE A 115 -7.53 5.61 -6.80
N GLU A 116 -8.70 5.29 -6.24
CA GLU A 116 -8.85 4.95 -4.83
C GLU A 116 -8.09 3.67 -4.46
N GLU A 117 -8.18 2.64 -5.29
CA GLU A 117 -7.41 1.42 -5.07
C GLU A 117 -5.90 1.70 -5.15
N ALA A 118 -5.45 2.54 -6.09
CA ALA A 118 -4.05 2.96 -6.16
C ALA A 118 -3.58 3.64 -4.87
N LYS A 119 -4.38 4.58 -4.33
CA LYS A 119 -4.12 5.26 -3.06
C LYS A 119 -4.07 4.27 -1.89
N ASN A 120 -5.00 3.31 -1.82
CA ASN A 120 -5.02 2.28 -0.78
C ASN A 120 -3.82 1.34 -0.86
N ARG A 121 -3.44 0.90 -2.07
CA ARG A 121 -2.22 0.09 -2.29
C ARG A 121 -0.95 0.85 -1.89
N LYS A 122 -0.93 2.18 -2.08
CA LYS A 122 0.17 3.04 -1.65
C LYS A 122 0.25 3.16 -0.12
N LYS A 123 -0.87 3.44 0.55
CA LYS A 123 -0.95 3.48 2.04
C LYS A 123 -0.51 2.16 2.66
N ALA A 124 -0.98 1.03 2.12
CA ALA A 124 -0.57 -0.30 2.58
C ALA A 124 0.95 -0.49 2.49
N ARG A 125 1.60 -0.10 1.38
CA ARG A 125 3.06 -0.22 1.26
C ARG A 125 3.81 0.67 2.25
N ILE A 126 3.32 1.89 2.50
CA ILE A 126 3.93 2.80 3.50
C ILE A 126 3.91 2.14 4.88
N ILE A 127 2.75 1.63 5.31
CA ILE A 127 2.59 1.00 6.63
C ILE A 127 3.44 -0.27 6.73
N PHE A 128 3.46 -1.09 5.68
CA PHE A 128 4.32 -2.28 5.62
C PHE A 128 5.81 -1.92 5.75
N LEU A 129 6.27 -0.88 5.06
CA LEU A 129 7.67 -0.43 5.13
C LEU A 129 8.03 0.09 6.53
N ILE A 130 7.13 0.82 7.19
CA ILE A 130 7.34 1.26 8.58
C ILE A 130 7.49 0.06 9.51
N GLY A 131 6.55 -0.90 9.44
CA GLY A 131 6.61 -2.13 10.24
C GLY A 131 7.88 -2.94 9.98
N LEU A 132 8.30 -3.05 8.72
CA LEU A 132 9.53 -3.75 8.34
C LEU A 132 10.78 -3.09 8.93
N ILE A 133 10.88 -1.75 8.89
CA ILE A 133 12.02 -1.03 9.47
C ILE A 133 12.05 -1.21 11.00
N LEU A 134 10.89 -1.12 11.66
CA LEU A 134 10.79 -1.35 13.11
C LEU A 134 11.15 -2.79 13.49
N LEU A 135 10.77 -3.77 12.67
CA LEU A 135 11.14 -5.18 12.88
C LEU A 135 12.67 -5.35 12.81
N ILE A 136 13.30 -4.79 11.78
CA ILE A 136 14.76 -4.85 11.62
C ILE A 136 15.46 -4.19 12.81
N ALA A 137 14.97 -3.03 13.27
CA ALA A 137 15.52 -2.35 14.45
C ALA A 137 15.41 -3.21 15.73
N GLY A 138 14.28 -3.89 15.92
CA GLY A 138 14.08 -4.85 17.01
C GLY A 138 15.05 -6.04 16.94
N ILE A 139 15.17 -6.67 15.77
CA ILE A 139 16.08 -7.81 15.54
C ILE A 139 17.54 -7.42 15.81
N ILE A 140 18.00 -6.26 15.32
CA ILE A 140 19.37 -5.78 15.56
C ILE A 140 19.62 -5.67 17.07
N LYS A 141 18.68 -5.11 17.82
CA LYS A 141 18.86 -4.97 19.27
C LYS A 141 18.85 -6.32 19.98
N LEU A 142 17.97 -7.24 19.60
CA LEU A 142 17.95 -8.61 20.12
C LEU A 142 19.31 -9.29 19.95
N ILE A 143 19.91 -9.20 18.76
CA ILE A 143 21.25 -9.77 18.48
C ILE A 143 22.32 -9.14 19.38
N ILE A 144 22.32 -7.80 19.53
CA ILE A 144 23.27 -7.10 20.40
C ILE A 144 23.13 -7.58 21.85
N THR A 145 21.89 -7.73 22.34
CA THR A 145 21.63 -8.20 23.71
C THR A 145 22.15 -9.62 23.90
N LEU A 146 21.91 -10.53 22.95
CA LEU A 146 22.40 -11.91 23.00
C LEU A 146 23.93 -12.01 22.94
N THR A 147 24.60 -11.07 22.26
CA THR A 147 26.07 -11.08 22.14
C THR A 147 26.77 -10.57 23.40
N ASN A 148 26.08 -9.76 24.21
CA ASN A 148 26.62 -9.17 25.43
C ASN A 148 26.33 -9.99 26.70
N GLN A 149 25.61 -11.11 26.57
CA GLN A 149 25.41 -12.11 27.63
C GLN A 149 26.51 -13.16 27.56
#